data_AF-A0A1D1UK65-F1
#
_entry.id   AF-A0A1D1UK65-F1
#
_cell.length_a   1.000
_cell.length_b   1.000
_cell.length_c   1.000
_cell.angle_alpha   90.00
_cell.angle_beta   90.00
_cell.angle_gamma   90.00
#
_symmetry.space_group_name_H-M   'P 1'
#
loop_
_entity.id
_entity.type
_entity.pdbx_description
1 polymer ?
#
loop_
_entity_poly.entity_id
_entity_poly.type
_entity_poly.pdbx_seq_one_letter_code
_entity_poly.pdbx_strand_id
1 'polypeptide(L)'
;MYHTVIVITTKIADGQYHLLGQKLAEQSMKLYNATYENGTSPLDLYTTRETLNSVEIFAAMVNETLLDLRNMGRTGSACSGRRLRQSIRNRTFDLTLGPTYIDESGSRPAELRIFTFDLSTQKMQLSASYDPTSHSYIWLDKSSLGKVNQSTAWPPDVPRCGFSGFEGPCTPAQQSWRTYSVTVAVSAAILTMIVLTVGGFVTFRRQVRAGLSMWWLITLQSIPCSTLIPPYFK
;
A
#
# COMPACT_ATOMS: atom_id res chain seq x y z
N MET A 1 19.08 -8.76 -1.87
CA MET A 1 19.66 -7.60 -2.57
C MET A 1 18.51 -6.70 -3.03
N TYR A 2 18.52 -5.43 -2.62
CA TYR A 2 17.59 -4.43 -3.14
C TYR A 2 18.01 -4.08 -4.57
N HIS A 3 17.06 -4.14 -5.52
CA HIS A 3 17.35 -3.90 -6.93
C HIS A 3 17.23 -2.41 -7.32
N THR A 4 16.56 -1.61 -6.48
CA THR A 4 16.38 -0.17 -6.64
C THR A 4 16.38 0.53 -5.30
N VAL A 5 16.98 1.71 -5.26
CA VAL A 5 16.95 2.63 -4.13
C VAL A 5 16.49 3.98 -4.65
N ILE A 6 15.49 4.56 -3.97
CA ILE A 6 14.98 5.90 -4.23
C ILE A 6 15.29 6.74 -3.00
N VAL A 7 15.90 7.89 -3.21
CA VAL A 7 16.19 8.86 -2.16
C VAL A 7 15.45 10.14 -2.48
N ILE A 8 14.63 10.59 -1.54
CA ILE A 8 13.93 11.87 -1.63
C ILE A 8 14.63 12.83 -0.67
N THR A 9 15.04 13.98 -1.19
CA THR A 9 15.68 15.02 -0.40
C THR A 9 15.18 16.38 -0.83
N THR A 10 15.34 17.38 0.04
CA THR A 10 15.09 18.76 -0.36
C THR A 10 16.11 19.18 -1.40
N LYS A 11 15.72 20.08 -2.30
CA LYS A 11 16.67 20.75 -3.19
C LYS A 11 17.86 21.29 -2.40
N ILE A 12 19.08 21.13 -2.89
CA ILE A 12 20.29 21.74 -2.33
C ILE A 12 20.53 23.12 -2.95
N ALA A 13 21.29 23.97 -2.26
CA ALA A 13 21.66 25.27 -2.81
C ALA A 13 22.47 25.08 -4.10
N ASP A 14 22.26 25.95 -5.09
CA ASP A 14 23.01 25.89 -6.34
C ASP A 14 24.51 26.23 -6.08
N GLY A 15 25.41 25.68 -6.90
CA GLY A 15 26.85 25.95 -6.83
C GLY A 15 27.20 27.43 -7.00
N GLN A 16 26.26 28.22 -7.53
CA GLN A 16 26.35 29.68 -7.57
C GLN A 16 26.59 30.31 -6.18
N TYR A 17 26.14 29.67 -5.10
CA TYR A 17 26.23 30.22 -3.73
C TYR A 17 27.45 29.73 -2.93
N HIS A 18 28.46 29.13 -3.59
CA HIS A 18 29.64 28.58 -2.92
C HIS A 18 30.40 29.62 -2.06
N LEU A 19 30.57 30.86 -2.56
CA LEU A 19 31.25 31.93 -1.82
C LEU A 19 30.50 32.31 -0.53
N LEU A 20 29.17 32.35 -0.60
CA LEU A 20 28.35 32.61 0.58
C LEU A 20 28.45 31.46 1.58
N GLY A 21 28.42 30.22 1.09
CA GLY A 21 28.64 29.03 1.92
C GLY A 21 29.99 29.05 2.64
N GLN A 22 31.07 29.41 1.95
CA GLN A 22 32.40 29.55 2.54
C GLN A 22 32.43 30.63 3.62
N LYS A 23 31.87 31.81 3.33
CA LYS A 23 31.80 32.92 4.31
C LYS A 23 31.02 32.52 5.56
N LEU A 24 29.90 31.80 5.41
CA LEU A 24 29.11 31.29 6.53
C LEU A 24 29.90 30.27 7.35
N ALA A 25 30.65 29.38 6.70
CA ALA A 25 31.50 28.40 7.38
C ALA A 25 32.60 29.08 8.20
N GLU A 26 33.30 30.07 7.62
CA GLU A 26 34.33 30.85 8.29
C GLU A 26 33.77 31.62 9.50
N GLN A 27 32.59 32.23 9.35
CA GLN A 27 31.91 32.92 10.45
C GLN A 27 31.47 31.96 11.55
N SER A 28 30.95 30.79 11.18
CA SER A 28 30.53 29.77 12.14
C SER A 28 31.71 29.28 12.98
N MET A 29 32.85 29.03 12.35
CA MET A 29 34.09 28.68 13.06
C MET A 29 34.57 29.83 13.96
N LYS A 30 34.56 31.07 13.47
CA LYS A 30 35.02 32.24 14.23
C LYS A 30 34.16 32.55 15.46
N LEU A 31 32.83 32.43 15.34
CA LEU A 31 31.88 32.86 16.38
C LEU A 31 31.49 31.73 17.33
N TYR A 32 31.38 30.50 16.83
CA TYR A 32 30.82 29.38 17.57
C TYR A 32 31.76 28.17 17.66
N ASN A 33 32.97 28.27 17.10
CA ASN A 33 33.93 27.16 17.01
C ASN A 33 33.30 25.89 16.38
N ALA A 34 32.38 26.09 15.43
CA ALA A 34 31.68 25.02 14.73
C ALA A 34 32.32 24.78 13.36
N THR A 35 32.56 23.52 13.05
CA THR A 35 33.18 23.06 11.79
C THR A 35 32.23 22.16 11.03
N TYR A 36 32.34 22.17 9.70
CA TYR A 36 31.55 21.33 8.80
C TYR A 36 32.40 20.21 8.24
N GLU A 37 31.76 19.10 7.83
CA GLU A 37 32.46 17.99 7.20
C GLU A 37 33.07 18.42 5.85
N ASN A 38 34.17 17.78 5.48
CA ASN A 38 34.88 18.13 4.26
C ASN A 38 33.99 17.92 3.03
N GLY A 39 33.87 18.94 2.20
CA GLY A 39 32.99 18.93 1.03
C GLY A 39 31.52 19.25 1.32
N THR A 40 31.14 19.55 2.58
CA THR A 40 29.80 20.03 2.92
C THR A 40 29.79 21.54 3.15
N SER A 41 28.77 22.21 2.61
CA SER A 41 28.51 23.62 2.82
C SER A 41 27.42 23.82 3.89
N PRO A 42 27.47 24.89 4.70
CA PRO A 42 26.36 25.25 5.57
C PRO A 42 25.02 25.38 4.82
N LEU A 43 25.05 25.76 3.53
CA LEU A 43 23.87 25.94 2.70
C LEU A 43 23.29 24.62 2.15
N ASP A 44 24.00 23.50 2.31
CA ASP A 44 23.48 22.17 1.99
C ASP A 44 22.51 21.68 3.08
N LEU A 45 22.63 22.23 4.29
CA LEU A 45 21.72 21.97 5.40
C LEU A 45 20.43 22.75 5.19
N TYR A 46 19.32 22.02 5.13
CA TYR A 46 17.98 22.58 4.99
C TYR A 46 17.69 23.65 6.05
N THR A 47 17.98 23.36 7.31
CA THR A 47 17.70 24.26 8.44
C THR A 47 18.42 25.59 8.32
N THR A 48 19.71 25.59 7.96
CA THR A 48 20.51 26.80 7.79
C THR A 48 19.97 27.65 6.65
N ARG A 49 19.66 27.03 5.51
CA ARG A 49 19.07 27.74 4.36
C ARG A 49 17.72 28.36 4.70
N GLU A 50 16.80 27.58 5.26
CA GLU A 50 15.46 28.10 5.55
C GLU A 50 15.48 29.16 6.65
N THR A 51 16.43 29.07 7.60
CA THR A 51 16.63 30.12 8.60
C THR A 51 17.09 31.43 7.94
N LEU A 52 18.04 31.36 6.99
CA LEU A 52 18.47 32.53 6.23
C LEU A 52 17.28 33.15 5.46
N ASN A 53 16.53 32.33 4.71
CA ASN A 53 15.35 32.78 3.98
C ASN A 53 14.30 33.41 4.90
N SER A 54 14.06 32.81 6.07
CA SER A 54 13.08 33.32 7.04
C SER A 54 13.43 34.72 7.55
N VAL A 55 14.72 34.98 7.82
CA VAL A 55 15.20 36.30 8.24
C VAL A 55 15.08 37.31 7.11
N GLU A 56 15.42 36.94 5.88
CA GLU A 56 15.30 37.83 4.72
C GLU A 56 13.84 38.18 4.42
N ILE A 57 12.94 37.19 4.44
CA ILE A 57 11.49 37.41 4.28
C ILE A 57 10.98 38.36 5.38
N PHE A 58 11.37 38.14 6.63
CA PHE A 58 10.98 39.02 7.74
C PHE A 58 11.48 40.45 7.52
N ALA A 59 12.74 40.63 7.13
CA ALA A 59 13.32 41.95 6.84
C ALA A 59 12.59 42.65 5.68
N ALA A 60 12.28 41.93 4.61
CA ALA A 60 11.52 42.45 3.47
C ALA A 60 10.13 42.95 3.91
N MET A 61 9.40 42.16 4.69
CA MET A 61 8.07 42.55 5.17
C MET A 61 8.10 43.76 6.11
N VAL A 62 9.10 43.84 7.00
CA VAL A 62 9.25 45.01 7.89
C VAL A 62 9.58 46.27 7.08
N ASN A 63 10.42 46.14 6.05
CA ASN A 63 10.74 47.27 5.18
C ASN A 63 9.52 47.75 4.38
N GLU A 64 8.76 46.83 3.79
CA GLU A 64 7.52 47.15 3.06
C GLU A 64 6.49 47.84 3.97
N THR A 65 6.26 47.29 5.16
CA THR A 65 5.32 47.90 6.12
C THR A 65 5.77 49.27 6.61
N LEU A 66 7.08 49.51 6.77
CA LEU A 66 7.61 50.84 7.08
C LEU A 66 7.35 51.84 5.95
N LEU A 67 7.54 51.44 4.69
CA LEU A 67 7.28 52.28 3.52
C LEU A 67 5.79 52.62 3.41
N ASP A 68 4.91 51.64 3.59
CA ASP A 68 3.46 51.84 3.58
C ASP A 68 3.01 52.81 4.67
N LEU A 69 3.55 52.68 5.88
CA LEU A 69 3.23 53.58 7.00
C LEU A 69 3.68 55.02 6.73
N ARG A 70 4.87 55.20 6.15
CA ARG A 70 5.39 56.51 5.74
C ARG A 70 4.50 57.13 4.66
N ASN A 71 4.15 56.37 3.63
CA ASN A 71 3.31 56.83 2.52
C ASN A 71 1.89 57.21 2.96
N MET A 72 1.32 56.52 3.94
CA MET A 72 -0.02 56.80 4.46
C MET A 72 -0.03 57.83 5.60
N GLY A 73 1.12 58.36 6.03
CA GLY A 73 1.22 59.28 7.17
C GLY A 73 0.74 58.66 8.49
N ARG A 74 0.78 57.33 8.63
CA ARG A 74 0.24 56.62 9.80
C ARG A 74 1.34 56.33 10.80
N THR A 75 1.09 56.66 12.06
CA THR A 75 1.92 56.27 13.21
C THR A 75 1.54 54.87 13.71
N GLY A 76 1.87 53.85 12.93
CA GLY A 76 1.66 52.45 13.31
C GLY A 76 2.98 51.73 13.61
N SER A 77 2.90 50.59 14.30
CA SER A 77 4.05 49.67 14.38
C SER A 77 4.20 48.89 13.08
N ALA A 78 5.39 48.98 12.46
CA ALA A 78 5.77 48.16 11.32
C ALA A 78 5.81 46.66 11.66
N CYS A 79 6.11 46.34 12.93
CA CYS A 79 6.20 44.97 13.42
C CYS A 79 4.85 44.39 13.88
N SER A 80 3.71 44.88 13.36
CA SER A 80 2.40 44.33 13.71
C SER A 80 2.27 42.91 13.13
N GLY A 81 2.32 41.89 13.99
CA GLY A 81 2.24 40.49 13.57
C GLY A 81 1.00 40.17 12.74
N ARG A 82 -0.15 40.81 13.02
CA ARG A 82 -1.37 40.64 12.22
C ARG A 82 -1.18 41.13 10.77
N ARG A 83 -0.52 42.27 10.58
CA ARG A 83 -0.26 42.83 9.25
C ARG A 83 0.78 41.99 8.51
N LEU A 84 1.88 41.64 9.17
CA LEU A 84 2.92 40.80 8.58
C LEU A 84 2.36 39.45 8.13
N ARG A 85 1.50 38.82 8.94
CA ARG A 85 0.83 37.57 8.57
C ARG A 85 -0.09 37.72 7.36
N GLN A 86 -0.70 38.89 7.17
CA GLN A 86 -1.55 39.15 6.01
C GLN A 86 -0.72 39.45 4.75
N SER A 87 0.43 40.10 4.89
CA SER A 87 1.29 40.49 3.76
C SER A 87 2.18 39.36 3.24
N ILE A 88 2.40 38.29 4.01
CA ILE A 88 3.31 37.20 3.62
C ILE A 88 2.69 36.19 2.63
N ARG A 89 1.36 36.09 2.57
CA ARG A 89 0.65 35.02 1.88
C ARG A 89 0.55 35.25 0.37
N ASN A 90 0.49 34.15 -0.38
CA ASN A 90 0.25 34.11 -1.82
C ASN A 90 1.16 35.04 -2.64
N ARG A 91 2.47 34.98 -2.39
CA ARG A 91 3.44 35.80 -3.12
C ARG A 91 4.83 35.16 -3.15
N THR A 92 5.64 35.63 -4.07
CA THR A 92 7.04 35.27 -4.19
C THR A 92 7.92 36.38 -3.61
N PHE A 93 8.98 35.99 -2.91
CA PHE A 93 10.05 36.85 -2.42
C PHE A 93 11.33 36.58 -3.20
N ASP A 94 11.98 37.62 -3.69
CA ASP A 94 13.29 37.53 -4.31
C ASP A 94 14.37 37.58 -3.23
N LEU A 95 14.85 36.40 -2.84
CA LEU A 95 15.82 36.22 -1.76
C LEU A 95 17.24 36.00 -2.31
N THR A 96 18.24 36.09 -1.45
CA THR A 96 19.65 35.87 -1.82
C THR A 96 19.86 34.50 -2.46
N LEU A 97 19.14 33.48 -1.98
CA LEU A 97 19.25 32.09 -2.46
C LEU A 97 18.29 31.75 -3.61
N GLY A 98 17.58 32.76 -4.13
CA GLY A 98 16.63 32.63 -5.23
C GLY A 98 15.18 32.91 -4.81
N PRO A 99 14.26 32.92 -5.79
CA PRO A 99 12.86 33.23 -5.55
C PRO A 99 12.21 32.17 -4.66
N THR A 100 11.42 32.62 -3.68
CA THR A 100 10.72 31.77 -2.72
C THR A 100 9.23 32.12 -2.69
N TYR A 101 8.38 31.17 -3.07
CA TYR A 101 6.93 31.32 -3.01
C TYR A 101 6.37 30.91 -1.66
N ILE A 102 5.46 31.73 -1.13
CA ILE A 102 4.63 31.43 0.05
C ILE A 102 3.19 31.31 -0.42
N ASP A 103 2.55 30.20 -0.07
CA ASP A 103 1.18 29.88 -0.48
C ASP A 103 0.11 30.72 0.25
N GLU A 104 -1.14 30.49 -0.10
CA GLU A 104 -2.29 31.17 0.51
C GLU A 104 -2.46 30.86 2.02
N SER A 105 -2.00 29.70 2.47
CA SER A 105 -2.02 29.33 3.89
C SER A 105 -0.96 30.10 4.69
N GLY A 106 0.07 30.61 4.01
CA GLY A 106 1.26 31.21 4.59
C GLY A 106 2.39 30.20 4.79
N SER A 107 2.33 29.05 4.10
CA SER A 107 3.34 28.00 4.13
C SER A 107 4.25 28.12 2.92
N ARG A 108 5.53 27.75 3.08
CA ARG A 108 6.45 27.56 1.95
C ARG A 108 6.37 26.09 1.52
N PRO A 109 5.91 25.78 0.30
CA PRO A 109 5.97 24.42 -0.19
C PRO A 109 7.43 23.93 -0.31
N ALA A 110 7.69 22.69 0.09
CA ALA A 110 9.03 22.13 -0.02
C ALA A 110 9.38 21.77 -1.47
N GLU A 111 10.49 22.30 -1.97
CA GLU A 111 11.08 21.85 -3.23
C GLU A 111 11.82 20.53 -3.01
N LEU A 112 11.24 19.44 -3.50
CA LEU A 112 11.77 18.09 -3.34
C LEU A 112 12.48 17.62 -4.61
N ARG A 113 13.50 16.79 -4.44
CA ARG A 113 14.24 16.12 -5.49
C ARG A 113 14.24 14.62 -5.24
N ILE A 114 13.96 13.86 -6.29
CA ILE A 114 13.99 12.41 -6.29
C ILE A 114 15.24 11.95 -7.00
N PHE A 115 16.06 11.20 -6.29
CA PHE A 115 17.23 10.53 -6.82
C PHE A 115 16.97 9.03 -6.93
N THR A 116 17.36 8.43 -8.04
CA THR A 116 17.31 6.98 -8.24
C THR A 116 18.69 6.43 -8.53
N PHE A 117 18.90 5.18 -8.15
CA PHE A 117 20.16 4.50 -8.41
C PHE A 117 20.21 3.96 -9.85
N ASP A 118 21.21 4.40 -10.61
CA ASP A 118 21.48 3.88 -11.95
C ASP A 118 22.47 2.71 -11.86
N LEU A 119 22.02 1.52 -12.28
CA LEU A 119 22.81 0.29 -12.26
C LEU A 119 24.01 0.33 -13.23
N SER A 120 23.92 1.12 -14.30
CA SER A 120 24.98 1.20 -15.33
C SER A 120 26.14 2.07 -14.87
N THR A 121 25.85 3.23 -14.26
CA THR A 121 26.86 4.15 -13.73
C THR A 121 27.21 3.88 -12.27
N GLN A 122 26.45 3.01 -11.60
CA GLN A 122 26.55 2.70 -10.16
C GLN A 122 26.48 3.95 -9.26
N LYS A 123 25.68 4.94 -9.67
CA LYS A 123 25.57 6.24 -8.97
C LYS A 123 24.12 6.65 -8.81
N MET A 124 23.85 7.43 -7.78
CA MET A 124 22.57 8.13 -7.63
C MET A 124 22.50 9.27 -8.65
N GLN A 125 21.40 9.36 -9.37
CA GLN A 125 21.14 10.41 -10.34
C GLN A 125 19.82 11.11 -10.03
N LEU A 126 19.73 12.39 -10.35
CA LEU A 126 18.51 13.16 -10.20
C LEU A 126 17.51 12.73 -11.27
N SER A 127 16.39 12.13 -10.86
CA SER A 127 15.37 11.61 -11.79
C SER A 127 14.15 12.53 -11.88
N ALA A 128 13.78 13.20 -10.78
CA ALA A 128 12.65 14.12 -10.77
C ALA A 128 12.86 15.28 -9.81
N SER A 129 12.18 16.39 -10.09
CA SER A 129 11.99 17.49 -9.14
C SER A 129 10.51 17.72 -8.93
N TYR A 130 10.08 17.97 -7.70
CA TYR A 130 8.72 18.36 -7.38
C TYR A 130 8.56 19.86 -7.62
N ASP A 131 7.62 20.23 -8.48
CA ASP A 131 7.17 21.60 -8.61
C ASP A 131 5.95 21.82 -7.69
N PRO A 132 6.11 22.61 -6.62
CA PRO A 132 5.02 22.86 -5.70
C PRO A 132 3.88 23.69 -6.29
N THR A 133 4.13 24.46 -7.35
CA THR A 133 3.12 25.32 -7.96
C THR A 133 2.10 24.50 -8.75
N SER A 134 2.59 23.52 -9.51
CA SER A 134 1.75 22.59 -10.28
C SER A 134 1.36 21.33 -9.51
N HIS A 135 1.86 21.17 -8.28
CA HIS A 135 1.70 19.95 -7.48
C HIS A 135 2.11 18.68 -8.23
N SER A 136 3.16 18.77 -9.04
CA SER A 136 3.54 17.70 -9.97
C SER A 136 5.04 17.43 -9.96
N TYR A 137 5.42 16.18 -10.27
CA TYR A 137 6.82 15.82 -10.46
C TYR A 137 7.23 16.03 -11.91
N ILE A 138 8.25 16.86 -12.09
CA ILE A 138 8.93 17.08 -13.37
C ILE A 138 10.03 16.04 -13.49
N TRP A 139 9.79 15.03 -14.32
CA TRP A 139 10.75 13.96 -14.61
C TRP A 139 11.77 14.42 -15.64
N LEU A 140 13.05 14.39 -15.29
CA LEU A 140 14.15 14.85 -16.16
C LEU A 140 14.47 13.83 -17.25
N ASP A 141 14.47 12.55 -16.88
CA ASP A 141 14.69 11.46 -17.81
C ASP A 141 13.83 10.25 -17.44
N LYS A 142 12.81 9.99 -18.27
CA LYS A 142 11.94 8.81 -18.13
C LYS A 142 12.67 7.49 -18.36
N SER A 143 13.85 7.53 -18.99
CA SER A 143 14.69 6.35 -19.24
C SER A 143 15.57 5.97 -18.04
N SER A 144 15.82 6.93 -17.14
CA SER A 144 16.58 6.78 -15.88
C SER A 144 15.75 6.25 -14.71
N LEU A 145 14.44 6.07 -14.89
CA LEU A 145 13.55 5.50 -13.88
C LEU A 145 14.03 4.09 -13.56
N GLY A 146 14.66 3.94 -12.38
CA GLY A 146 15.33 2.74 -11.89
C GLY A 146 14.82 1.45 -12.52
N LYS A 147 15.45 1.05 -13.63
CA LYS A 147 15.07 -0.12 -14.41
C LYS A 147 15.30 -1.35 -13.53
N VAL A 148 14.23 -1.90 -12.96
CA VAL A 148 14.28 -3.20 -12.30
C VAL A 148 14.09 -4.25 -13.40
N ASN A 149 15.16 -4.96 -13.75
CA ASN A 149 15.12 -6.11 -14.67
C ASN A 149 14.49 -5.83 -16.06
N GLN A 150 15.12 -4.97 -16.86
CA GLN A 150 14.75 -4.70 -18.27
C GLN A 150 13.32 -4.16 -18.50
N SER A 151 12.47 -4.13 -17.48
CA SER A 151 11.18 -3.48 -17.48
C SER A 151 11.37 -1.97 -17.33
N THR A 152 10.78 -1.21 -18.26
CA THR A 152 10.73 0.26 -18.21
C THR A 152 9.67 0.76 -17.22
N ALA A 153 8.90 -0.14 -16.60
CA ALA A 153 7.83 0.21 -15.66
C ALA A 153 8.26 -0.01 -14.20
N TRP A 154 7.88 0.94 -13.35
CA TRP A 154 7.96 0.80 -11.90
C TRP A 154 7.26 -0.50 -11.46
N PRO A 155 7.82 -1.23 -10.47
CA PRO A 155 7.12 -2.38 -9.93
C PRO A 155 5.77 -1.91 -9.37
N PRO A 156 4.70 -2.70 -9.54
CA PRO A 156 3.43 -2.38 -8.93
C PRO A 156 3.59 -2.33 -7.41
N ASP A 157 2.81 -1.46 -6.77
CA ASP A 157 2.72 -1.33 -5.32
C ASP A 157 2.21 -2.61 -4.66
N VAL A 158 1.32 -3.33 -5.35
CA VAL A 158 0.80 -4.63 -4.94
C VAL A 158 1.42 -5.74 -5.78
N PRO A 159 2.01 -6.79 -5.16
CA PRO A 159 2.50 -7.95 -5.90
C PRO A 159 1.38 -8.64 -6.69
N ARG A 160 1.74 -9.32 -7.78
CA ARG A 160 0.77 -10.04 -8.64
C ARG A 160 -0.10 -11.07 -7.87
N CYS A 161 0.44 -11.66 -6.82
CA CYS A 161 -0.26 -12.65 -5.97
C CYS A 161 -0.81 -12.03 -4.67
N GLY A 162 -0.86 -10.70 -4.57
CA GLY A 162 -1.12 -9.98 -3.33
C GLY A 162 0.02 -10.10 -2.31
N PHE A 163 -0.12 -9.40 -1.19
CA PHE A 163 0.86 -9.46 -0.10
C PHE A 163 0.83 -10.80 0.64
N SER A 164 -0.32 -11.48 0.64
CA SER A 164 -0.49 -12.81 1.21
C SER A 164 0.08 -13.94 0.33
N GLY A 165 0.32 -13.67 -0.95
CA GLY A 165 0.70 -14.68 -1.94
C GLY A 165 -0.45 -15.54 -2.47
N PHE A 166 -1.67 -15.37 -1.95
CA PHE A 166 -2.84 -16.18 -2.30
C PHE A 166 -3.99 -15.36 -2.91
N GLU A 167 -3.70 -14.17 -3.45
CA GLU A 167 -4.71 -13.29 -4.06
C GLU A 167 -4.65 -13.34 -5.59
N GLY A 168 -5.75 -12.93 -6.22
CA GLY A 168 -5.90 -12.83 -7.67
C GLY A 168 -5.59 -14.15 -8.39
N PRO A 169 -4.68 -14.17 -9.39
CA PRO A 169 -4.36 -15.37 -10.17
C PRO A 169 -3.64 -16.47 -9.38
N CYS A 170 -3.14 -16.14 -8.18
CA CYS A 170 -2.42 -17.08 -7.31
C CYS A 170 -3.34 -17.67 -6.23
N THR A 171 -4.63 -17.32 -6.24
CA THR A 171 -5.64 -18.04 -5.46
C THR A 171 -5.58 -19.52 -5.85
N PRO A 172 -5.52 -20.45 -4.89
CA PRO A 172 -5.55 -21.87 -5.20
C PRO A 172 -6.95 -22.23 -5.73
N ALA A 173 -7.17 -22.03 -7.02
CA ALA A 173 -8.36 -22.50 -7.75
C ALA A 173 -8.54 -24.02 -7.61
N GLN A 174 -7.48 -24.73 -7.18
CA GLN A 174 -7.47 -26.17 -7.07
C GLN A 174 -7.93 -26.75 -5.72
N GLN A 175 -8.26 -25.94 -4.71
CA GLN A 175 -8.71 -26.51 -3.44
C GLN A 175 -10.23 -26.69 -3.36
N SER A 176 -11.01 -25.99 -4.20
CA SER A 176 -12.48 -26.09 -4.20
C SER A 176 -13.00 -27.35 -4.89
N TRP A 177 -12.47 -27.74 -6.06
CA TRP A 177 -12.97 -28.94 -6.78
C TRP A 177 -12.66 -30.25 -6.06
N ARG A 178 -11.48 -30.38 -5.43
CA ARG A 178 -11.11 -31.56 -4.64
C ARG A 178 -11.89 -31.68 -3.33
N THR A 179 -12.16 -30.57 -2.65
CA THR A 179 -13.02 -30.60 -1.45
C THR A 179 -14.47 -30.84 -1.81
N TYR A 180 -14.96 -30.27 -2.91
CA TYR A 180 -16.33 -30.47 -3.37
C TYR A 180 -16.59 -31.93 -3.79
N SER A 181 -15.68 -32.56 -4.55
CA SER A 181 -15.86 -33.96 -5.00
C SER A 181 -15.85 -34.96 -3.85
N VAL A 182 -14.97 -34.78 -2.85
CA VAL A 182 -14.94 -35.63 -1.66
C VAL A 182 -16.22 -35.44 -0.83
N THR A 183 -16.69 -34.21 -0.65
CA THR A 183 -17.91 -33.93 0.13
C THR A 183 -19.16 -34.53 -0.53
N VAL A 184 -19.25 -34.48 -1.87
CA VAL A 184 -20.36 -35.09 -2.62
C VAL A 184 -20.30 -36.62 -2.55
N ALA A 185 -19.11 -37.22 -2.68
CA ALA A 185 -18.97 -38.68 -2.60
C ALA A 185 -19.34 -39.23 -1.21
N VAL A 186 -18.90 -38.56 -0.15
CA VAL A 186 -19.20 -38.96 1.24
C VAL A 186 -20.70 -38.82 1.54
N SER A 187 -21.33 -37.73 1.12
CA SER A 187 -22.78 -37.53 1.34
C SER A 187 -23.62 -38.55 0.57
N ALA A 188 -23.26 -38.90 -0.67
CA ALA A 188 -23.92 -39.94 -1.44
C ALA A 188 -23.79 -41.34 -0.78
N ALA A 189 -22.61 -41.69 -0.27
CA ALA A 189 -22.39 -42.98 0.41
C ALA A 189 -23.19 -43.11 1.70
N ILE A 190 -23.35 -42.03 2.46
CA ILE A 190 -24.19 -42.02 3.67
C ILE A 190 -25.67 -42.25 3.29
N LEU A 191 -26.15 -41.56 2.25
CA LEU A 191 -27.54 -41.70 1.79
C LEU A 191 -27.85 -43.13 1.31
N THR A 192 -26.94 -43.76 0.55
CA THR A 192 -27.16 -45.14 0.09
C THR A 192 -27.20 -46.14 1.25
N MET A 193 -26.34 -45.97 2.25
CA MET A 193 -26.37 -46.81 3.46
C MET A 193 -27.68 -46.67 4.22
N ILE A 194 -28.24 -45.46 4.34
CA ILE A 194 -29.54 -45.23 4.97
C ILE A 194 -30.66 -45.93 4.18
N VAL A 195 -30.67 -45.81 2.85
CA VAL A 195 -31.70 -46.46 2.01
C VAL A 195 -31.63 -47.98 2.10
N LEU A 196 -30.43 -48.57 2.10
CA LEU A 196 -30.25 -50.02 2.21
C LEU A 196 -30.66 -50.55 3.59
N THR A 197 -30.32 -49.84 4.66
CA THR A 197 -30.68 -50.24 6.03
C THR A 197 -32.18 -50.12 6.28
N VAL A 198 -32.80 -48.99 5.92
CA VAL A 198 -34.25 -48.80 6.06
C VAL A 198 -35.02 -49.72 5.12
N GLY A 199 -34.61 -49.82 3.86
CA GLY A 199 -35.21 -50.69 2.87
C GLY A 199 -35.15 -52.16 3.28
N GLY A 200 -33.98 -52.63 3.71
CA GLY A 200 -33.78 -53.99 4.23
C GLY A 200 -34.61 -54.27 5.48
N PHE A 201 -34.71 -53.30 6.40
CA PHE A 201 -35.55 -53.45 7.58
C PHE A 201 -37.04 -53.54 7.25
N VAL A 202 -37.52 -52.75 6.30
CA VAL A 202 -38.92 -52.78 5.83
C VAL A 202 -39.23 -54.10 5.14
N THR A 203 -38.35 -54.60 4.27
CA THR A 203 -38.56 -55.88 3.58
C THR A 203 -38.51 -57.04 4.56
N PHE A 204 -37.58 -57.05 5.51
CA PHE A 204 -37.52 -58.04 6.58
C PHE A 204 -38.79 -58.04 7.42
N ARG A 205 -39.28 -56.87 7.85
CA ARG A 205 -40.55 -56.78 8.59
C ARG A 205 -41.75 -57.25 7.77
N ARG A 206 -41.78 -56.99 6.46
CA ARG A 206 -42.82 -57.50 5.55
C ARG A 206 -42.78 -59.02 5.43
N GLN A 207 -41.60 -59.60 5.26
CA GLN A 207 -41.38 -61.06 5.19
C GLN A 207 -41.82 -61.75 6.49
N VAL A 208 -41.43 -61.21 7.65
CA VAL A 208 -41.84 -61.75 8.96
C VAL A 208 -43.35 -61.66 9.13
N ARG A 209 -43.99 -60.53 8.76
CA ARG A 209 -45.46 -60.41 8.78
C ARG A 209 -46.14 -61.40 7.84
N ALA A 210 -45.59 -61.63 6.64
CA ALA A 210 -46.12 -62.59 5.68
C ALA A 210 -45.99 -64.04 6.17
N GLY A 211 -44.88 -64.40 6.82
CA GLY A 211 -44.70 -65.70 7.46
C GLY A 211 -45.66 -65.90 8.63
N LEU A 212 -45.88 -64.87 9.44
CA LEU A 212 -46.87 -64.85 10.52
C LEU A 212 -48.33 -64.81 10.03
N SER A 213 -48.61 -64.61 8.75
CA SER A 213 -49.97 -64.74 8.18
C SER A 213 -50.24 -66.11 7.56
N MET A 214 -49.27 -67.03 7.59
CA MET A 214 -49.45 -68.39 7.05
C MET A 214 -49.23 -69.49 8.12
N TRP A 215 -49.18 -69.12 9.41
CA TRP A 215 -48.95 -70.04 10.52
C TRP A 215 -50.05 -71.11 10.71
N TRP A 216 -51.22 -70.93 10.10
CA TRP A 216 -52.32 -71.91 10.11
C TRP A 216 -52.32 -72.87 8.90
N LEU A 217 -51.40 -72.71 7.93
CA LEU A 217 -51.26 -73.67 6.82
C LEU A 217 -50.33 -74.81 7.22
N ILE A 218 -50.91 -75.94 7.61
CA ILE A 218 -50.17 -77.18 7.85
C ILE A 218 -49.84 -77.81 6.50
N THR A 219 -48.55 -77.94 6.16
CA THR A 219 -48.09 -78.66 4.97
C THR A 219 -48.31 -80.16 5.14
N LEU A 220 -49.01 -80.77 4.17
CA LEU A 220 -49.41 -82.19 4.11
C LEU A 220 -48.25 -83.21 4.16
N GLN A 221 -47.00 -82.76 4.16
CA GLN A 221 -45.81 -83.61 4.21
C GLN A 221 -45.55 -84.24 5.59
N SER A 222 -46.39 -83.95 6.59
CA SER A 222 -46.29 -84.47 7.95
C SER A 222 -47.27 -85.60 8.29
N ILE A 223 -48.06 -86.10 7.33
CA ILE A 223 -49.02 -87.19 7.57
C ILE A 223 -48.55 -88.48 6.83
N PRO A 224 -48.04 -89.51 7.54
CA PRO A 224 -47.63 -90.75 6.90
C PRO A 224 -48.84 -91.55 6.38
N CYS A 225 -48.91 -91.71 5.06
CA CYS A 225 -49.99 -92.36 4.31
C CYS A 225 -49.85 -93.90 4.37
N SER A 226 -50.17 -94.54 5.49
CA SER A 226 -50.04 -96.01 5.64
C SER A 226 -51.27 -96.74 6.17
N THR A 227 -52.41 -96.07 6.33
CA THR A 227 -53.65 -96.74 6.70
C THR A 227 -54.80 -96.08 5.95
N LEU A 228 -55.43 -96.81 5.02
CA LEU A 228 -56.86 -96.77 4.68
C LEU A 228 -57.09 -97.39 3.28
N ILE A 229 -57.05 -98.72 3.19
CA ILE A 229 -57.79 -99.47 2.16
C ILE A 229 -58.56 -100.57 2.91
N PRO A 230 -59.90 -100.51 3.05
CA PRO A 230 -60.69 -101.69 3.31
C PRO A 230 -61.04 -102.40 1.98
N PRO A 231 -61.05 -103.75 1.94
CA PRO A 231 -61.47 -104.52 0.78
C PRO A 231 -63.01 -104.60 0.72
N TYR A 232 -63.55 -105.20 -0.36
CA TYR A 232 -64.97 -105.32 -0.75
C TYR A 232 -65.45 -104.11 -1.57
N PHE A 233 -65.80 -104.25 -2.85
CA PHE A 233 -66.92 -105.06 -3.35
C PHE A 233 -66.63 -105.75 -4.71
N LYS A 234 -67.12 -106.99 -4.80
CA LYS A 234 -67.56 -107.68 -6.03
C LYS A 234 -68.91 -107.13 -6.46
#